data_AF-A0AAD4I6V1-F1
#
_entry.id   AF-A0AAD4I6V1-F1
#
_cell.length_a   1.000
_cell.length_b   1.000
_cell.length_c   1.000
_cell.angle_alpha   90.00
_cell.angle_beta   90.00
_cell.angle_gamma   90.00
#
_symmetry.space_group_name_H-M   'P 1'
#
loop_
_entity.id
_entity.type
_entity.pdbx_description
1 polymer ?
#
loop_
_entity_poly.entity_id
_entity_poly.type
_entity_poly.pdbx_seq_one_letter_code
_entity_poly.pdbx_strand_id
1 'polypeptide(L)'
;MSSASPRAIIVTTMLNTLEPLPPDHYMIALSRCSDQFFATPSGYSSTYLPNNLLSEICGGYINKITWASYGSKPGSWFFACERKDGTSAFMIGPDIPSALQSYIQAVEASETLRCGIRVQLGAANSFVVWSGTAWACADVPPQLEAKLCEGSSASREGNKITNGSLRDSRTLDNVQWHANGSYYIKSGDRHLWNFQAKLVRLEWNRLWTGVGRDERMSKIDEELAYVFINPHTQNGETFAFVKKHSAGLDAPFVVHFEGEPIHGNLDDASSQSKLSSSPLDTASDTDSFQDSHPQPLVRHGPHTPDQRMQHAPRKSEEEVPFQWATAKQSGRPHKAESWELVLRKGEQIKVIRDMGRDWFVVIDMKGVKGFVHGSWLAFGDRTVCKDAKAAHRQFMEDLLKLLNPGQLQAFPAMISYVDECTRADCQPLKEDISQLGICTHDLSVLLQASDKYSHEWLKEGRNLWHPDRFARFCHPDHTERLKLKAEQMFIMYGILMEACKA
;
A
#
# COMPACT_ATOMS: atom_id res chain seq x y z
N MET A 1 22.43 0.14 2.89
CA MET A 1 21.99 1.45 3.42
C MET A 1 21.44 2.26 2.25
N SER A 2 20.12 2.51 2.22
CA SER A 2 19.44 3.19 1.11
C SER A 2 19.79 4.68 1.12
N SER A 3 20.27 5.24 0.00
CA SER A 3 20.44 6.70 -0.10
C SER A 3 19.03 7.27 -0.30
N ALA A 4 18.56 8.10 0.62
CA ALA A 4 17.30 8.80 0.43
C ALA A 4 17.45 9.87 -0.68
N SER A 5 16.41 10.10 -1.49
CA SER A 5 16.35 11.22 -2.44
C SER A 5 16.68 12.54 -1.73
N PRO A 6 17.40 13.51 -2.33
CA PRO A 6 17.70 14.79 -1.66
C PRO A 6 16.47 15.49 -1.10
N ARG A 7 15.31 15.40 -1.78
CA ARG A 7 14.04 15.91 -1.23
C ARG A 7 13.54 15.10 -0.05
N ALA A 8 13.66 13.77 -0.09
CA ALA A 8 13.30 12.90 1.03
C ALA A 8 14.22 13.12 2.25
N ILE A 9 15.52 13.36 2.01
CA ILE A 9 16.47 13.78 3.05
C ILE A 9 16.02 15.11 3.64
N ILE A 10 15.73 16.12 2.80
CA ILE A 10 15.25 17.42 3.28
C ILE A 10 13.97 17.26 4.09
N VAL A 11 12.96 16.56 3.58
CA VAL A 11 11.70 16.32 4.29
C VAL A 11 11.95 15.63 5.63
N THR A 12 12.75 14.57 5.67
CA THR A 12 13.06 13.83 6.90
C THR A 12 13.81 14.71 7.90
N THR A 13 14.86 15.40 7.45
CA THR A 13 15.65 16.32 8.29
C THR A 13 14.79 17.44 8.86
N MET A 14 13.88 17.99 8.06
CA MET A 14 12.98 19.07 8.49
C MET A 14 11.88 18.56 9.42
N LEU A 15 11.31 17.38 9.17
CA LEU A 15 10.34 16.76 10.08
C LEU A 15 10.95 16.41 11.44
N ASN A 16 12.24 16.08 11.49
CA ASN A 16 12.97 15.81 12.72
C ASN A 16 13.20 17.07 13.60
N THR A 17 12.92 18.27 13.10
CA THR A 17 13.02 19.51 13.91
C THR A 17 11.73 19.85 14.66
N LEU A 18 10.63 19.17 14.32
CA LEU A 18 9.32 19.35 14.95
C LEU A 18 9.27 18.68 16.32
N GLU A 19 8.52 19.26 17.24
CA GLU A 19 8.23 18.63 18.53
C GLU A 19 7.39 17.36 18.31
N PRO A 20 7.77 16.21 18.91
CA PRO A 20 6.99 14.97 18.77
C PRO A 20 5.56 15.11 19.30
N LEU A 21 4.69 14.18 18.89
CA LEU A 21 3.34 14.12 19.45
C LEU A 21 3.36 13.67 20.92
N PRO A 22 2.36 14.09 21.73
CA PRO A 22 2.17 13.52 23.05
C PRO A 22 1.95 12.00 22.98
N PRO A 23 2.14 11.26 24.09
CA PRO A 23 1.78 9.85 24.17
C PRO A 23 0.36 9.60 23.66
N ASP A 24 0.18 8.46 23.00
CA ASP A 24 -1.11 7.98 22.48
C ASP A 24 -1.76 8.86 21.40
N HIS A 25 -1.04 9.86 20.90
CA HIS A 25 -1.46 10.67 19.77
C HIS A 25 -0.79 10.16 18.50
N TYR A 26 -1.62 9.84 17.52
CA TYR A 26 -1.20 9.34 16.22
C TYR A 26 -1.95 10.06 15.11
N MET A 27 -1.31 10.17 13.96
CA MET A 27 -1.96 10.62 12.74
C MET A 27 -1.49 9.76 11.58
N ILE A 28 -2.44 9.33 10.76
CA ILE A 28 -2.18 8.68 9.50
C ILE A 28 -3.02 9.41 8.45
N ALA A 29 -2.35 9.95 7.43
CA ALA A 29 -3.01 10.57 6.29
C ALA A 29 -2.42 9.97 5.00
N LEU A 30 -3.28 9.39 4.19
CA LEU A 30 -2.92 8.76 2.91
C LEU A 30 -3.74 9.42 1.81
N SER A 31 -3.14 9.70 0.66
CA SER A 31 -3.86 10.15 -0.54
C SER A 31 -4.20 8.96 -1.46
N ARG A 32 -4.93 9.21 -2.56
CA ARG A 32 -5.08 8.22 -3.65
C ARG A 32 -3.78 7.93 -4.40
N CYS A 33 -2.80 8.82 -4.27
CA CYS A 33 -1.51 8.71 -4.92
C CYS A 33 -0.51 8.09 -3.92
N SER A 34 0.79 8.32 -4.14
CA SER A 34 1.84 7.85 -3.22
C SER A 34 2.09 8.81 -2.05
N ASP A 35 1.22 9.79 -1.80
CA ASP A 35 1.42 10.76 -0.71
C ASP A 35 0.94 10.17 0.61
N GLN A 36 1.84 10.21 1.58
CA GLN A 36 1.64 9.62 2.89
C GLN A 36 2.23 10.56 3.93
N PHE A 37 1.54 10.71 5.05
CA PHE A 37 2.01 11.41 6.23
C PHE A 37 1.65 10.59 7.46
N PHE A 38 2.66 10.33 8.28
CA PHE A 38 2.55 9.60 9.53
C PHE A 38 3.11 10.47 10.65
N ALA A 39 2.41 10.49 11.78
CA ALA A 39 2.91 11.08 13.00
C ALA A 39 2.65 10.13 14.15
N THR A 40 3.67 9.93 14.97
CA THR A 40 3.66 9.08 16.15
C THR A 40 4.31 9.84 17.30
N PRO A 41 4.23 9.35 18.55
CA PRO A 41 5.00 9.92 19.64
C PRO A 41 6.53 9.87 19.42
N SER A 42 7.01 9.01 18.52
CA SER A 42 8.43 8.91 18.16
C SER A 42 8.87 9.86 17.03
N GLY A 43 7.93 10.64 16.46
CA GLY A 43 8.23 11.62 15.42
C GLY A 43 7.34 11.50 14.18
N TYR A 44 7.77 12.17 13.11
CA TYR A 44 7.02 12.34 11.88
C TYR A 44 7.72 11.67 10.69
N SER A 45 6.93 11.18 9.73
CA SER A 45 7.42 10.64 8.46
C SER A 45 6.48 11.02 7.33
N SER A 46 7.02 11.33 6.16
CA SER A 46 6.21 11.63 4.99
C SER A 46 6.93 11.32 3.68
N THR A 47 6.17 10.83 2.70
CA THR A 47 6.66 10.69 1.32
C THR A 47 6.56 12.01 0.55
N TYR A 48 5.63 12.89 0.94
CA TYR A 48 5.39 14.17 0.30
C TYR A 48 4.81 15.21 1.26
N LEU A 49 5.46 16.38 1.34
CA LEU A 49 4.90 17.57 1.99
C LEU A 49 4.58 18.65 0.94
N PRO A 50 3.41 19.31 1.04
CA PRO A 50 3.12 20.51 0.26
C PRO A 50 4.20 21.58 0.42
N ASN A 51 4.55 22.28 -0.66
CA ASN A 51 5.69 23.20 -0.67
C ASN A 51 5.53 24.37 0.33
N ASN A 52 4.32 24.86 0.55
CA ASN A 52 4.05 25.91 1.54
C ASN A 52 4.24 25.40 2.97
N LEU A 53 3.72 24.22 3.32
CA LEU A 53 3.99 23.58 4.61
C LEU A 53 5.50 23.35 4.80
N LEU A 54 6.18 22.80 3.79
CA LEU A 54 7.62 22.57 3.84
C LEU A 54 8.39 23.89 4.06
N SER A 55 7.98 24.98 3.39
CA SER A 55 8.57 26.31 3.58
C SER A 55 8.41 26.82 5.02
N GLU A 56 7.23 26.65 5.62
CA GLU A 56 6.98 27.06 7.01
C GLU A 56 7.81 26.25 8.02
N ILE A 57 7.98 24.94 7.77
CA ILE A 57 8.85 24.07 8.59
C ILE A 57 10.32 24.48 8.43
N CYS A 58 10.78 24.67 7.19
CA CYS A 58 12.16 25.11 6.90
C CYS A 58 12.48 26.47 7.51
N GLY A 59 11.49 27.37 7.56
CA GLY A 59 11.60 28.68 8.22
C GLY A 59 11.63 28.60 9.75
N GLY A 60 11.39 27.42 10.33
CA GLY A 60 11.33 27.23 11.78
C GLY A 60 10.10 27.86 12.42
N TYR A 61 9.05 28.16 11.64
CA TYR A 61 7.83 28.81 12.16
C TYR A 61 6.88 27.83 12.82
N ILE A 62 6.94 26.55 12.43
CA ILE A 62 6.09 25.48 12.96
C ILE A 62 6.81 24.79 14.12
N ASN A 63 6.12 24.69 15.26
CA ASN A 63 6.56 23.89 16.40
C ASN A 63 6.18 22.42 16.21
N LYS A 64 4.91 22.16 15.90
CA LYS A 64 4.31 20.83 15.88
C LYS A 64 3.22 20.74 14.84
N ILE A 65 3.09 19.60 14.15
CA ILE A 65 1.89 19.30 13.35
C ILE A 65 0.89 18.60 14.27
N THR A 66 -0.35 19.07 14.32
CA THR A 66 -1.42 18.60 15.23
C THR A 66 -2.52 17.84 14.52
N TRP A 67 -2.71 18.05 13.21
CA TRP A 67 -3.63 17.28 12.37
C TRP A 67 -3.17 17.26 10.91
N ALA A 68 -3.45 16.18 10.19
CA ALA A 68 -3.17 16.05 8.76
C ALA A 68 -4.25 15.24 8.06
N SER A 69 -4.61 15.62 6.84
CA SER A 69 -5.51 14.85 5.98
C SER A 69 -5.24 15.13 4.50
N TYR A 70 -5.27 14.06 3.69
CA TYR A 70 -5.24 14.15 2.23
C TYR A 70 -6.60 13.76 1.64
N GLY A 71 -7.00 14.48 0.60
CA GLY A 71 -8.19 14.21 -0.19
C GLY A 71 -7.89 13.38 -1.44
N SER A 72 -8.90 13.20 -2.28
CA SER A 72 -8.80 12.35 -3.47
C SER A 72 -8.04 12.98 -4.65
N LYS A 73 -7.69 14.28 -4.55
CA LYS A 73 -6.95 15.03 -5.58
C LYS A 73 -5.58 15.44 -5.02
N PRO A 74 -4.51 15.52 -5.83
CA PRO A 74 -3.17 15.88 -5.36
C PRO A 74 -3.09 17.23 -4.61
N GLY A 75 -3.86 18.25 -5.02
CA GLY A 75 -3.91 19.54 -4.32
C GLY A 75 -4.96 19.62 -3.22
N SER A 76 -5.64 18.52 -2.87
CA SER A 76 -6.67 18.49 -1.83
C SER A 76 -6.04 17.96 -0.54
N TRP A 77 -5.71 18.86 0.37
CA TRP A 77 -5.06 18.50 1.63
C TRP A 77 -5.34 19.54 2.70
N PHE A 78 -5.21 19.13 3.96
CA PHE A 78 -5.37 19.97 5.14
C PHE A 78 -4.32 19.61 6.19
N PHE A 79 -3.67 20.62 6.77
CA PHE A 79 -2.77 20.47 7.91
C PHE A 79 -3.12 21.50 8.98
N ALA A 80 -3.26 21.05 10.23
CA ALA A 80 -3.26 21.93 11.39
C ALA A 80 -1.90 21.83 12.10
N CYS A 81 -1.41 22.96 12.59
CA CYS A 81 -0.13 23.06 13.25
C CYS A 81 -0.15 24.06 14.41
N GLU A 82 0.78 23.85 15.32
CA GLU A 82 1.14 24.79 16.38
C GLU A 82 2.42 25.52 15.94
N ARG A 83 2.42 26.86 16.00
CA ARG A 83 3.57 27.70 15.68
C ARG A 83 4.53 27.79 16.88
N LYS A 84 5.76 28.25 16.67
CA LYS A 84 6.75 28.44 17.75
C LYS A 84 6.35 29.45 18.83
N ASP A 85 5.42 30.36 18.52
CA ASP A 85 4.84 31.29 19.49
C ASP A 85 3.66 30.68 20.28
N GLY A 86 3.36 29.39 20.08
CA GLY A 86 2.25 28.67 20.71
C GLY A 86 0.90 28.89 20.03
N THR A 87 0.81 29.73 18.99
CA THR A 87 -0.45 29.98 18.29
C THR A 87 -0.81 28.81 17.37
N SER A 88 -2.10 28.52 17.26
CA SER A 88 -2.59 27.52 16.30
C SER A 88 -2.78 28.13 14.91
N ALA A 89 -2.37 27.39 13.90
CA ALA A 89 -2.57 27.73 12.49
C ALA A 89 -3.01 26.49 11.71
N PHE A 90 -3.53 26.70 10.52
CA PHE A 90 -3.80 25.63 9.57
C PHE A 90 -3.45 26.08 8.16
N MET A 91 -3.24 25.11 7.29
CA MET A 91 -3.00 25.30 5.86
C MET A 91 -3.89 24.36 5.07
N ILE A 92 -4.38 24.87 3.94
CA ILE A 92 -5.24 24.14 3.01
C ILE A 92 -4.61 24.12 1.63
N GLY A 93 -4.83 23.01 0.94
CA GLY A 93 -4.48 22.86 -0.46
C GLY A 93 -5.46 23.58 -1.41
N PRO A 94 -5.02 23.89 -2.64
CA PRO A 94 -5.85 24.61 -3.61
C PRO A 94 -7.10 23.83 -4.08
N ASP A 95 -7.10 22.50 -3.94
CA ASP A 95 -8.19 21.63 -4.43
C ASP A 95 -9.06 21.06 -3.30
N ILE A 96 -9.12 21.72 -2.13
CA ILE A 96 -10.10 21.33 -1.10
C ILE A 96 -11.54 21.54 -1.60
N PRO A 97 -12.54 20.78 -1.10
CA PRO A 97 -13.94 20.99 -1.46
C PRO A 97 -14.38 22.44 -1.20
N SER A 98 -15.07 23.08 -2.16
CA SER A 98 -15.50 24.49 -2.02
C SER A 98 -16.39 24.71 -0.80
N ALA A 99 -17.28 23.77 -0.52
CA ALA A 99 -18.11 23.72 0.68
C ALA A 99 -17.27 23.76 1.98
N LEU A 100 -16.16 23.00 2.02
CA LEU A 100 -15.23 23.01 3.15
C LEU A 100 -14.49 24.35 3.24
N GLN A 101 -14.06 24.92 2.11
CA GLN A 101 -13.38 26.21 2.07
C GLN A 101 -14.24 27.32 2.69
N SER A 102 -15.52 27.38 2.34
CA SER A 102 -16.47 28.33 2.92
C SER A 102 -16.64 28.14 4.43
N TYR A 103 -16.68 26.89 4.90
CA TYR A 103 -16.75 26.60 6.34
C TYR A 103 -15.49 27.06 7.08
N ILE A 104 -14.32 26.76 6.53
CA ILE A 104 -13.03 27.17 7.12
C ILE A 104 -12.92 28.69 7.21
N GLN A 105 -13.32 29.43 6.17
CA GLN A 105 -13.35 30.89 6.18
C GLN A 105 -14.26 31.46 7.29
N ALA A 106 -15.41 30.82 7.54
CA ALA A 106 -16.29 31.22 8.62
C ALA A 106 -15.68 30.95 10.01
N VAL A 107 -14.92 29.86 10.15
CA VAL A 107 -14.23 29.48 11.39
C VAL A 107 -13.01 30.37 11.66
N GLU A 108 -12.34 30.87 10.62
CA GLU A 108 -11.12 31.67 10.74
C GLU A 108 -11.31 32.95 11.58
N ALA A 109 -12.53 33.48 11.63
CA ALA A 109 -12.89 34.64 12.47
C ALA A 109 -12.95 34.33 13.98
N SER A 110 -12.96 33.05 14.38
CA SER A 110 -13.05 32.63 15.79
C SER A 110 -11.76 31.93 16.22
N GLU A 111 -11.02 32.56 17.13
CA GLU A 111 -9.78 31.99 17.67
C GLU A 111 -10.01 30.62 18.34
N THR A 112 -11.07 30.49 19.13
CA THR A 112 -11.44 29.23 19.81
C THR A 112 -11.69 28.11 18.81
N LEU A 113 -12.46 28.37 17.75
CA LEU A 113 -12.76 27.34 16.75
C LEU A 113 -11.52 27.03 15.89
N ARG A 114 -10.68 28.03 15.61
CA ARG A 114 -9.43 27.87 14.86
C ARG A 114 -8.41 26.99 15.59
N CYS A 115 -8.29 27.08 16.91
CA CYS A 115 -7.31 26.27 17.66
C CYS A 115 -7.64 24.77 17.66
N GLY A 116 -8.92 24.41 17.56
CA GLY A 116 -9.39 23.03 17.62
C GLY A 116 -9.76 22.41 16.27
N ILE A 117 -9.60 23.13 15.15
CA ILE A 117 -10.12 22.69 13.86
C ILE A 117 -9.39 21.46 13.34
N ARG A 118 -10.16 20.45 12.95
CA ARG A 118 -9.70 19.22 12.30
C ARG A 118 -10.54 18.97 11.07
N VAL A 119 -9.92 18.40 10.05
CA VAL A 119 -10.57 18.03 8.80
C VAL A 119 -10.14 16.62 8.44
N GLN A 120 -11.11 15.74 8.22
CA GLN A 120 -10.89 14.50 7.50
C GLN A 120 -11.45 14.67 6.10
N LEU A 121 -10.62 14.40 5.09
CA LEU A 121 -10.98 14.38 3.68
C LEU A 121 -11.16 12.92 3.26
N GLY A 122 -12.24 12.66 2.51
CA GLY A 122 -12.56 11.35 1.98
C GLY A 122 -12.49 11.29 0.46
N ALA A 123 -12.95 10.17 -0.10
CA ALA A 123 -13.11 10.02 -1.54
C ALA A 123 -14.19 10.97 -2.09
N ALA A 124 -14.13 11.24 -3.40
CA ALA A 124 -15.14 12.02 -4.12
C ALA A 124 -15.43 13.42 -3.55
N ASN A 125 -14.41 14.09 -2.97
CA ASN A 125 -14.54 15.39 -2.28
C ASN A 125 -15.41 15.36 -1.00
N SER A 126 -15.73 14.18 -0.47
CA SER A 126 -16.40 14.07 0.84
C SER A 126 -15.50 14.58 1.96
N PHE A 127 -16.11 15.12 3.01
CA PHE A 127 -15.36 15.59 4.18
C PHE A 127 -16.18 15.58 5.45
N VAL A 128 -15.47 15.55 6.58
CA VAL A 128 -15.96 15.93 7.90
C VAL A 128 -14.98 16.94 8.47
N VAL A 129 -15.47 18.08 8.91
CA VAL A 129 -14.71 19.12 9.61
C VAL A 129 -15.32 19.34 10.98
N TRP A 130 -14.50 19.54 11.99
CA TRP A 130 -14.98 19.76 13.35
C TRP A 130 -14.02 20.61 14.17
N SER A 131 -14.57 21.25 15.20
CA SER A 131 -13.81 21.96 16.23
C SER A 131 -14.59 21.93 17.55
N GLY A 132 -14.03 21.26 18.55
CA GLY A 132 -14.73 21.02 19.82
C GLY A 132 -16.01 20.20 19.61
N THR A 133 -17.16 20.79 19.94
CA THR A 133 -18.49 20.19 19.79
C THR A 133 -19.10 20.41 18.40
N ALA A 134 -18.63 21.42 17.65
CA ALA A 134 -19.19 21.80 16.36
C ALA A 134 -18.62 20.95 15.24
N TRP A 135 -19.46 20.54 14.31
CA TRP A 135 -19.05 19.76 13.14
C TRP A 135 -19.86 20.11 11.89
N ALA A 136 -19.29 19.82 10.73
CA ALA A 136 -19.97 19.83 9.45
C ALA A 136 -19.45 18.71 8.55
N CYS A 137 -20.30 18.16 7.69
CA CYS A 137 -19.93 17.15 6.71
C CYS A 137 -20.65 17.35 5.38
N ALA A 138 -20.08 16.80 4.32
CA ALA A 138 -20.70 16.70 3.01
C ALA A 138 -20.27 15.41 2.31
N ASP A 139 -21.19 14.82 1.55
CA ASP A 139 -20.98 13.64 0.70
C ASP A 139 -20.37 12.42 1.45
N VAL A 140 -20.59 12.31 2.76
CA VAL A 140 -20.16 11.16 3.58
C VAL A 140 -21.18 10.01 3.48
N PRO A 141 -20.83 8.77 3.86
CA PRO A 141 -21.81 7.69 3.90
C PRO A 141 -23.03 8.05 4.77
N PRO A 142 -24.28 7.78 4.31
CA PRO A 142 -25.49 8.19 5.03
C PRO A 142 -25.56 7.68 6.48
N GLN A 143 -24.99 6.51 6.75
CA GLN A 143 -24.93 5.93 8.09
C GLN A 143 -24.03 6.73 9.04
N LEU A 144 -22.92 7.29 8.54
CA LEU A 144 -22.04 8.16 9.31
C LEU A 144 -22.75 9.49 9.62
N GLU A 145 -23.35 10.12 8.62
CA GLU A 145 -24.12 11.36 8.79
C GLU A 145 -25.26 11.18 9.81
N ALA A 146 -26.04 10.11 9.68
CA ALA A 146 -27.13 9.80 10.60
C ALA A 146 -26.62 9.67 12.05
N LYS A 147 -25.45 9.06 12.27
CA LYS A 147 -24.85 8.93 13.60
C LYS A 147 -24.32 10.24 14.17
N LEU A 148 -23.75 11.10 13.33
CA LEU A 148 -23.37 12.47 13.75
C LEU A 148 -24.62 13.28 14.14
N CYS A 149 -25.69 13.21 13.36
CA CYS A 149 -26.97 13.83 13.67
C CYS A 149 -27.60 13.29 14.97
N GLU A 150 -27.61 11.97 15.15
CA GLU A 150 -28.12 11.31 16.36
C GLU A 150 -27.37 11.76 17.62
N GLY A 151 -26.03 11.88 17.54
CA GLY A 151 -25.18 12.37 18.63
C GLY A 151 -25.28 13.88 18.91
N SER A 152 -26.02 14.62 18.08
CA SER A 152 -26.07 16.08 18.13
C SER A 152 -27.27 16.62 18.90
N SER A 153 -27.07 17.77 19.56
CA SER A 153 -28.11 18.56 20.21
C SER A 153 -29.02 19.24 19.19
N ALA A 154 -28.42 19.68 18.09
CA ALA A 154 -29.08 20.18 16.90
C ALA A 154 -28.27 19.81 15.66
N SER A 155 -28.95 19.54 14.55
CA SER A 155 -28.35 19.46 13.23
C SER A 155 -29.18 20.26 12.23
N ARG A 156 -28.53 20.77 11.19
CA ARG A 156 -29.17 21.47 10.09
C ARG A 156 -28.49 21.08 8.78
N GLU A 157 -29.32 20.76 7.79
CA GLU A 157 -28.88 20.57 6.42
C GLU A 157 -29.10 21.86 5.62
N GLY A 158 -28.10 22.26 4.83
CA GLY A 158 -28.18 23.40 3.95
C GLY A 158 -27.03 23.44 2.96
N ASN A 159 -27.31 23.80 1.70
CA ASN A 159 -26.30 23.86 0.62
C ASN A 159 -25.47 22.57 0.48
N LYS A 160 -26.09 21.40 0.64
CA LYS A 160 -25.44 20.07 0.61
C LYS A 160 -24.40 19.84 1.73
N ILE A 161 -24.44 20.67 2.76
CA ILE A 161 -23.64 20.49 3.98
C ILE A 161 -24.62 20.21 5.11
N THR A 162 -24.34 19.18 5.89
CA THR A 162 -25.01 18.94 7.17
C THR A 162 -24.06 19.39 8.27
N ASN A 163 -24.53 20.26 9.15
CA ASN A 163 -23.77 20.71 10.31
C ASN A 163 -24.56 20.46 11.60
N GLY A 164 -23.84 20.42 12.71
CA GLY A 164 -24.44 20.20 14.01
C GLY A 164 -23.49 20.52 15.15
N SER A 165 -24.00 20.32 16.36
CA SER A 165 -23.25 20.47 17.61
C SER A 165 -23.55 19.30 18.53
N LEU A 166 -22.51 18.61 18.98
CA LEU A 166 -22.63 17.43 19.86
C LEU A 166 -23.29 17.77 21.20
N ARG A 167 -24.02 16.79 21.78
CA ARG A 167 -24.64 16.92 23.12
C ARG A 167 -23.58 16.87 24.23
N ASP A 168 -23.99 17.32 25.41
CA ASP A 168 -23.26 17.12 26.68
C ASP A 168 -21.82 17.66 26.69
N SER A 169 -21.55 18.72 25.91
CA SER A 169 -20.23 19.33 25.78
C SER A 169 -19.12 18.38 25.34
N ARG A 170 -19.48 17.25 24.70
CA ARG A 170 -18.49 16.28 24.21
C ARG A 170 -17.77 16.80 22.99
N THR A 171 -16.46 16.56 22.94
CA THR A 171 -15.64 16.86 21.76
C THR A 171 -15.78 15.76 20.72
N LEU A 172 -15.57 16.12 19.46
CA LEU A 172 -15.30 15.15 18.40
C LEU A 172 -13.79 15.00 18.28
N ASP A 173 -13.27 13.79 18.49
CA ASP A 173 -11.81 13.59 18.60
C ASP A 173 -11.24 12.90 17.36
N ASN A 174 -11.98 11.96 16.79
CA ASN A 174 -11.58 11.23 15.59
C ASN A 174 -12.80 10.80 14.78
N VAL A 175 -12.78 11.03 13.47
CA VAL A 175 -13.79 10.54 12.53
C VAL A 175 -13.07 9.92 11.34
N GLN A 176 -13.35 8.65 11.07
CA GLN A 176 -12.77 7.89 9.96
C GLN A 176 -13.88 7.18 9.20
N TRP A 177 -13.76 7.07 7.88
CA TRP A 177 -14.73 6.31 7.09
C TRP A 177 -14.15 5.80 5.78
N HIS A 178 -14.93 4.96 5.13
CA HIS A 178 -14.71 4.51 3.77
C HIS A 178 -16.01 4.57 2.96
N ALA A 179 -15.90 4.65 1.63
CA ALA A 179 -17.05 4.72 0.72
C ALA A 179 -17.97 3.48 0.79
N ASN A 180 -17.46 2.34 1.26
CA ASN A 180 -18.27 1.13 1.47
C ASN A 180 -19.25 1.22 2.67
N GLY A 181 -19.29 2.35 3.39
CA GLY A 181 -20.13 2.55 4.56
C GLY A 181 -19.46 2.22 5.90
N SER A 182 -18.20 1.79 5.89
CA SER A 182 -17.44 1.63 7.13
C SER A 182 -17.17 3.00 7.76
N TYR A 183 -17.34 3.13 9.08
CA TYR A 183 -16.99 4.33 9.82
C TYR A 183 -16.55 4.03 11.25
N TYR A 184 -15.84 4.99 11.82
CA TYR A 184 -15.49 5.08 13.23
C TYR A 184 -15.59 6.53 13.70
N ILE A 185 -16.18 6.74 14.88
CA ILE A 185 -16.34 8.03 15.55
C ILE A 185 -15.85 7.87 16.99
N LYS A 186 -14.93 8.73 17.40
CA LYS A 186 -14.57 8.95 18.81
C LYS A 186 -15.08 10.31 19.26
N SER A 187 -15.88 10.32 20.32
CA SER A 187 -16.38 11.54 20.94
C SER A 187 -16.25 11.47 22.46
N GLY A 188 -15.20 12.07 23.00
CA GLY A 188 -14.81 11.95 24.40
C GLY A 188 -14.48 10.50 24.75
N ASP A 189 -15.24 9.96 25.69
CA ASP A 189 -15.19 8.57 26.15
C ASP A 189 -16.01 7.61 25.28
N ARG A 190 -16.75 8.10 24.28
CA ARG A 190 -17.60 7.24 23.44
C ARG A 190 -16.95 6.86 22.13
N HIS A 191 -17.04 5.56 21.84
CA HIS A 191 -16.58 4.96 20.60
C HIS A 191 -17.79 4.38 19.84
N LEU A 192 -18.02 4.84 18.62
CA LEU A 192 -19.07 4.34 17.72
C LEU A 192 -18.44 3.86 16.43
N TRP A 193 -18.81 2.68 15.95
CA TRP A 193 -18.25 2.15 14.70
C TRP A 193 -19.25 1.28 13.96
N ASN A 194 -19.03 1.16 12.66
CA ASN A 194 -19.64 0.16 11.79
C ASN A 194 -18.59 -0.23 10.77
N PHE A 195 -18.19 -1.50 10.70
CA PHE A 195 -17.19 -1.96 9.74
C PHE A 195 -17.83 -2.90 8.74
N GLN A 196 -17.85 -2.49 7.47
CA GLN A 196 -18.44 -3.27 6.38
C GLN A 196 -17.43 -4.25 5.78
N ALA A 197 -16.15 -3.86 5.71
CA ALA A 197 -15.09 -4.74 5.24
C ALA A 197 -14.86 -5.90 6.24
N LYS A 198 -14.89 -7.13 5.71
CA LYS A 198 -14.74 -8.36 6.51
C LYS A 198 -13.40 -8.40 7.26
N LEU A 199 -12.32 -7.99 6.59
CA LEU A 199 -10.98 -8.00 7.18
C LEU A 199 -10.85 -6.99 8.32
N VAL A 200 -11.35 -5.77 8.13
CA VAL A 200 -11.40 -4.74 9.18
C VAL A 200 -12.13 -5.25 10.43
N ARG A 201 -13.29 -5.90 10.26
CA ARG A 201 -14.04 -6.52 11.37
C ARG A 201 -13.25 -7.63 12.07
N LEU A 202 -12.62 -8.51 11.30
CA LEU A 202 -11.84 -9.63 11.82
C LEU A 202 -10.70 -9.12 12.70
N GLU A 203 -9.92 -8.18 12.19
CA GLU A 203 -8.77 -7.61 12.87
C GLU A 203 -9.17 -6.73 14.06
N TRP A 204 -10.28 -5.99 13.93
CA TRP A 204 -10.88 -5.29 15.06
C TRP A 204 -11.24 -6.25 16.18
N ASN A 205 -11.87 -7.39 15.89
CA ASN A 205 -12.18 -8.40 16.90
C ASN A 205 -10.91 -9.06 17.47
N ARG A 206 -9.90 -9.30 16.63
CA ARG A 206 -8.62 -9.89 17.06
C ARG A 206 -7.94 -9.04 18.13
N LEU A 207 -8.00 -7.71 18.01
CA LEU A 207 -7.44 -6.76 18.97
C LEU A 207 -8.00 -6.89 20.40
N TRP A 208 -9.19 -7.48 20.53
CA TRP A 208 -9.92 -7.69 21.80
C TRP A 208 -10.14 -9.17 22.10
N THR A 209 -9.32 -10.06 21.54
CA THR A 209 -9.42 -11.50 21.80
C THR A 209 -9.25 -11.78 23.30
N GLY A 210 -10.11 -12.62 23.85
CA GLY A 210 -10.09 -12.98 25.27
C GLY A 210 -10.82 -12.00 26.20
N VAL A 211 -11.31 -10.86 25.69
CA VAL A 211 -12.11 -9.91 26.47
C VAL A 211 -13.60 -10.26 26.32
N GLY A 212 -14.31 -10.37 27.46
CA GLY A 212 -15.75 -10.59 27.46
C GLY A 212 -16.51 -9.47 26.75
N ARG A 213 -17.70 -9.76 26.21
CA ARG A 213 -18.51 -8.76 25.48
C ARG A 213 -18.79 -7.50 26.31
N ASP A 214 -19.07 -7.68 27.60
CA ASP A 214 -19.44 -6.58 28.50
C ASP A 214 -18.22 -5.72 28.89
N GLU A 215 -17.05 -6.35 29.05
CA GLU A 215 -15.79 -5.65 29.38
C GLU A 215 -15.18 -4.93 28.18
N ARG A 216 -15.53 -5.37 26.97
CA ARG A 216 -14.91 -4.87 25.72
C ARG A 216 -15.07 -3.37 25.54
N MET A 217 -16.20 -2.79 25.93
CA MET A 217 -16.40 -1.34 25.81
C MET A 217 -15.46 -0.58 26.75
N SER A 218 -15.40 -0.97 28.03
CA SER A 218 -14.44 -0.38 28.99
C SER A 218 -13.01 -0.48 28.49
N LYS A 219 -12.65 -1.64 27.94
CA LYS A 219 -11.33 -1.88 27.36
C LYS A 219 -11.03 -1.05 26.12
N ILE A 220 -12.01 -0.81 25.27
CA ILE A 220 -11.86 0.11 24.14
C ILE A 220 -11.57 1.53 24.66
N ASP A 221 -12.35 2.01 25.64
CA ASP A 221 -12.19 3.37 26.16
C ASP A 221 -10.84 3.55 26.89
N GLU A 222 -10.43 2.51 27.65
CA GLU A 222 -9.18 2.47 28.41
C GLU A 222 -7.95 2.27 27.53
N GLU A 223 -8.00 1.38 26.54
CA GLU A 223 -6.80 0.92 25.83
C GLU A 223 -6.71 1.40 24.39
N LEU A 224 -7.78 1.89 23.74
CA LEU A 224 -7.69 2.32 22.34
C LEU A 224 -7.15 3.75 22.24
N ALA A 225 -6.02 3.92 21.55
CA ALA A 225 -5.45 5.24 21.29
C ALA A 225 -6.00 5.82 19.98
N TYR A 226 -5.95 5.04 18.90
CA TYR A 226 -6.23 5.55 17.56
C TYR A 226 -6.82 4.51 16.62
N VAL A 227 -7.65 5.00 15.70
CA VAL A 227 -8.23 4.24 14.59
C VAL A 227 -8.04 5.05 13.33
N PHE A 228 -7.64 4.38 12.26
CA PHE A 228 -7.52 4.91 10.92
C PHE A 228 -8.22 3.99 9.93
N ILE A 229 -8.97 4.57 9.00
CA ILE A 229 -9.57 3.89 7.85
C ILE A 229 -9.21 4.74 6.64
N ASN A 230 -8.54 4.18 5.64
CA ASN A 230 -8.20 4.96 4.46
C ASN A 230 -9.43 5.12 3.56
N PRO A 231 -9.99 6.34 3.41
CA PRO A 231 -11.20 6.56 2.63
C PRO A 231 -10.98 6.42 1.11
N HIS A 232 -9.73 6.31 0.66
CA HIS A 232 -9.34 6.38 -0.75
C HIS A 232 -9.12 5.03 -1.42
N THR A 233 -9.12 3.95 -0.64
CA THR A 233 -8.91 2.58 -1.13
C THR A 233 -10.09 2.04 -1.92
N GLN A 234 -9.90 0.88 -2.55
CA GLN A 234 -10.96 0.28 -3.36
C GLN A 234 -11.95 -0.48 -2.47
N ASN A 235 -11.46 -1.37 -1.61
CA ASN A 235 -12.31 -2.25 -0.80
C ASN A 235 -12.49 -1.78 0.64
N GLY A 236 -11.77 -0.73 1.07
CA GLY A 236 -11.78 -0.25 2.45
C GLY A 236 -10.99 -1.16 3.39
N GLU A 237 -9.98 -1.85 2.86
CA GLU A 237 -9.12 -2.77 3.61
C GLU A 237 -7.80 -2.14 4.06
N THR A 238 -7.50 -0.88 3.72
CA THR A 238 -6.39 -0.18 4.37
C THR A 238 -6.85 0.48 5.67
N PHE A 239 -6.30 0.03 6.80
CA PHE A 239 -6.65 0.50 8.14
C PHE A 239 -5.49 0.39 9.12
N ALA A 240 -5.61 1.09 10.25
CA ALA A 240 -4.75 0.90 11.41
C ALA A 240 -5.55 0.99 12.72
N PHE A 241 -5.24 0.13 13.67
CA PHE A 241 -5.73 0.19 15.05
C PHE A 241 -4.53 0.23 15.98
N VAL A 242 -4.51 1.20 16.89
CA VAL A 242 -3.38 1.41 17.80
C VAL A 242 -3.91 1.53 19.22
N LYS A 243 -3.38 0.70 20.13
CA LYS A 243 -3.66 0.80 21.56
C LYS A 243 -2.76 1.86 22.23
N LYS A 244 -3.14 2.30 23.42
CA LYS A 244 -2.36 3.20 24.26
C LYS A 244 -1.07 2.50 24.71
N HIS A 245 -0.02 3.28 24.87
CA HIS A 245 1.25 2.79 25.38
C HIS A 245 1.09 2.34 26.83
N SER A 246 1.69 1.19 27.14
CA SER A 246 1.94 0.77 28.51
C SER A 246 3.39 1.11 28.87
N ALA A 247 3.64 1.50 30.11
CA ALA A 247 4.96 1.96 30.55
C ALA A 247 6.05 0.92 30.21
N GLY A 248 7.00 1.30 29.35
CA GLY A 248 8.15 0.48 28.97
C GLY A 248 7.91 -0.52 27.82
N LEU A 249 6.74 -0.52 27.17
CA LEU A 249 6.43 -1.37 26.04
C LEU A 249 5.98 -0.55 24.82
N ASP A 250 6.29 -1.03 23.62
CA ASP A 250 5.76 -0.48 22.38
C ASP A 250 4.22 -0.61 22.36
N ALA A 251 3.52 0.40 21.84
CA ALA A 251 2.08 0.35 21.71
C ALA A 251 1.64 -0.86 20.86
N PRO A 252 0.69 -1.69 21.34
CA PRO A 252 0.12 -2.74 20.51
C PRO A 252 -0.63 -2.15 19.30
N PHE A 253 -0.38 -2.66 18.11
CA PHE A 253 -1.02 -2.19 16.88
C PHE A 253 -1.30 -3.32 15.89
N VAL A 254 -2.27 -3.04 15.01
CA VAL A 254 -2.51 -3.77 13.77
C VAL A 254 -2.65 -2.75 12.66
N VAL A 255 -1.89 -2.93 11.58
CA VAL A 255 -1.96 -2.12 10.36
C VAL A 255 -2.03 -3.04 9.16
N HIS A 256 -2.82 -2.67 8.17
CA HIS A 256 -2.90 -3.39 6.92
C HIS A 256 -3.09 -2.39 5.79
N PHE A 257 -2.39 -2.63 4.68
CA PHE A 257 -2.55 -1.92 3.43
C PHE A 257 -3.11 -2.90 2.39
N GLU A 258 -4.11 -2.46 1.63
CA GLU A 258 -4.78 -3.26 0.62
C GLU A 258 -3.77 -3.91 -0.36
N GLY A 259 -3.78 -5.24 -0.44
CA GLY A 259 -2.83 -6.02 -1.25
C GLY A 259 -1.53 -6.44 -0.55
N GLU A 260 -1.29 -5.98 0.69
CA GLU A 260 -0.11 -6.33 1.50
C GLU A 260 -0.47 -7.32 2.63
N PRO A 261 0.50 -8.01 3.27
CA PRO A 261 0.21 -8.76 4.48
C PRO A 261 -0.27 -7.83 5.62
N ILE A 262 -0.93 -8.41 6.62
CA ILE A 262 -1.26 -7.69 7.86
C ILE A 262 0.01 -7.59 8.69
N HIS A 263 0.30 -6.39 9.21
CA HIS A 263 1.41 -6.11 10.10
C HIS A 263 0.88 -5.78 11.50
N GLY A 264 1.56 -6.23 12.54
CA GLY A 264 1.20 -5.92 13.92
C GLY A 264 2.16 -6.57 14.89
N ASN A 265 2.16 -6.08 16.13
CA ASN A 265 2.93 -6.60 17.25
C ASN A 265 2.02 -7.15 18.36
N LEU A 266 0.79 -7.57 18.01
CA LEU A 266 -0.05 -8.30 18.94
C LEU A 266 0.61 -9.64 19.25
N ASP A 267 0.83 -9.92 20.53
CA ASP A 267 1.33 -11.22 20.96
C ASP A 267 0.40 -12.31 20.43
N ASP A 268 0.89 -13.12 19.48
CA ASP A 268 0.21 -14.33 19.07
C ASP A 268 0.27 -15.31 20.25
N ALA A 269 -0.67 -15.17 21.19
CA ALA A 269 -0.85 -16.09 22.30
C ALA A 269 -1.05 -17.55 21.82
N SER A 270 -1.37 -17.74 20.53
CA SER A 270 -1.45 -19.05 19.88
C SER A 270 -0.08 -19.69 19.55
N SER A 271 1.01 -18.91 19.52
CA SER A 271 2.37 -19.39 19.23
C SER A 271 3.06 -20.01 20.45
N GLN A 272 2.60 -19.73 21.67
CA GLN A 272 3.17 -20.29 22.91
C GLN A 272 2.39 -21.50 23.46
N SER A 273 1.25 -21.87 22.87
CA SER A 273 0.42 -23.00 23.34
C SER A 273 0.75 -24.35 22.66
N LYS A 274 1.81 -24.45 21.84
CA LYS A 274 2.19 -25.70 21.12
C LYS A 274 3.14 -26.64 21.87
N LEU A 275 3.29 -26.52 23.18
CA LEU A 275 4.03 -27.46 24.03
C LEU A 275 3.26 -27.81 25.31
N SER A 276 2.04 -28.31 25.17
CA SER A 276 1.48 -29.25 26.14
C SER A 276 0.32 -30.00 25.48
N SER A 277 0.61 -31.21 24.98
CA SER A 277 -0.44 -32.14 24.58
C SER A 277 -0.82 -32.97 25.80
N SER A 278 -2.02 -32.75 26.29
CA SER A 278 -2.76 -33.72 27.08
C SER A 278 -4.19 -33.75 26.54
N PRO A 279 -4.73 -34.93 26.21
CA PRO A 279 -6.04 -35.04 25.57
C PRO A 279 -7.13 -35.13 26.64
N LEU A 280 -8.21 -34.36 26.53
CA LEU A 280 -9.53 -34.79 27.04
C LEU A 280 -10.69 -33.93 26.52
N ASP A 281 -11.59 -34.62 25.84
CA ASP A 281 -13.06 -34.59 25.82
C ASP A 281 -13.89 -33.36 25.41
N THR A 282 -14.49 -33.52 24.23
CA THR A 282 -15.94 -33.55 23.92
C THR A 282 -16.93 -32.74 24.77
N ALA A 283 -17.44 -31.63 24.21
CA ALA A 283 -18.85 -31.21 24.16
C ALA A 283 -18.91 -29.91 23.31
N SER A 284 -19.46 -29.93 22.08
CA SER A 284 -20.86 -29.61 21.79
C SER A 284 -21.42 -28.47 22.64
N ASP A 285 -21.46 -27.26 22.07
CA ASP A 285 -22.69 -26.48 22.10
C ASP A 285 -22.72 -25.48 20.94
N THR A 286 -23.77 -25.64 20.13
CA THR A 286 -24.15 -24.77 19.02
C THR A 286 -25.26 -23.91 19.58
N ASP A 287 -25.06 -22.60 19.71
CA ASP A 287 -26.17 -21.71 20.04
C ASP A 287 -26.20 -20.49 19.13
N SER A 288 -27.20 -20.53 18.25
CA SER A 288 -27.59 -19.53 17.29
C SER A 288 -28.75 -18.72 17.88
N PHE A 289 -28.66 -17.39 17.88
CA PHE A 289 -29.83 -16.54 18.03
C PHE A 289 -29.99 -15.63 16.81
N GLN A 290 -31.04 -15.95 16.04
CA GLN A 290 -31.67 -15.08 15.06
C GLN A 290 -32.59 -14.07 15.75
N ASP A 291 -32.53 -12.85 15.23
CA ASP A 291 -33.48 -11.77 15.45
C ASP A 291 -34.91 -12.16 15.06
N SER A 292 -35.85 -11.80 15.92
CA SER A 292 -37.29 -11.93 15.73
C SER A 292 -37.89 -10.66 15.12
N HIS A 293 -38.41 -10.76 13.89
CA HIS A 293 -39.48 -9.91 13.37
C HIS A 293 -40.58 -10.77 12.72
N PRO A 294 -41.88 -10.49 12.95
CA PRO A 294 -42.97 -11.35 12.50
C PRO A 294 -43.54 -10.91 11.14
N GLN A 295 -43.73 -11.86 10.22
CA GLN A 295 -44.67 -11.75 9.10
C GLN A 295 -45.25 -13.13 8.70
N PRO A 296 -46.41 -13.18 8.03
CA PRO A 296 -47.36 -14.28 8.19
C PRO A 296 -47.24 -15.42 7.18
N LEU A 297 -47.45 -16.62 7.73
CA LEU A 297 -47.88 -17.90 7.16
C LEU A 297 -48.29 -17.98 5.67
N VAL A 298 -47.50 -18.72 4.90
CA VAL A 298 -47.97 -19.50 3.73
C VAL A 298 -47.39 -20.93 3.81
N ARG A 299 -48.25 -21.91 3.56
CA ARG A 299 -48.04 -23.37 3.73
C ARG A 299 -47.29 -24.04 2.57
N HIS A 300 -46.35 -24.90 2.96
CA HIS A 300 -45.91 -26.23 2.47
C HIS A 300 -45.60 -26.54 0.99
N GLY A 301 -44.38 -27.09 0.81
CA GLY A 301 -44.03 -28.17 -0.11
C GLY A 301 -42.67 -28.79 0.25
N PRO A 302 -42.46 -30.13 0.22
CA PRO A 302 -41.24 -30.77 0.73
C PRO A 302 -40.18 -30.87 -0.38
N HIS A 303 -38.98 -30.35 -0.13
CA HIS A 303 -37.82 -30.56 -0.99
C HIS A 303 -36.70 -31.27 -0.23
N THR A 304 -36.37 -32.46 -0.73
CA THR A 304 -35.18 -33.26 -0.44
C THR A 304 -33.89 -32.48 -0.73
N PRO A 305 -32.84 -32.56 0.11
CA PRO A 305 -31.56 -31.94 -0.18
C PRO A 305 -30.74 -32.79 -1.17
N ASP A 306 -30.43 -32.20 -2.31
CA ASP A 306 -29.53 -32.72 -3.33
C ASP A 306 -28.07 -32.55 -2.86
N GLN A 307 -27.42 -33.66 -2.51
CA GLN A 307 -25.98 -33.71 -2.22
C GLN A 307 -25.19 -33.64 -3.54
N ARG A 308 -24.98 -32.42 -4.04
CA ARG A 308 -24.02 -32.18 -5.12
C ARG A 308 -22.74 -31.58 -4.55
N MET A 309 -21.74 -32.45 -4.35
CA MET A 309 -20.36 -32.07 -4.12
C MET A 309 -19.91 -31.11 -5.22
N GLN A 310 -19.84 -29.82 -4.91
CA GLN A 310 -19.16 -28.85 -5.75
C GLN A 310 -17.66 -29.07 -5.56
N HIS A 311 -17.00 -29.56 -6.61
CA HIS A 311 -15.55 -29.56 -6.71
C HIS A 311 -15.06 -28.12 -6.55
N ALA A 312 -14.32 -27.86 -5.47
CA ALA A 312 -13.56 -26.63 -5.32
C ALA A 312 -12.68 -26.45 -6.57
N PRO A 313 -12.65 -25.26 -7.19
CA PRO A 313 -11.75 -25.00 -8.30
C PRO A 313 -10.31 -25.25 -7.82
N ARG A 314 -9.59 -26.13 -8.51
CA ARG A 314 -8.14 -26.29 -8.34
C ARG A 314 -7.54 -24.89 -8.44
N LYS A 315 -6.88 -24.43 -7.36
CA LYS A 315 -6.00 -23.26 -7.40
C LYS A 315 -5.12 -23.39 -8.64
N SER A 316 -5.27 -22.47 -9.59
CA SER A 316 -4.34 -22.34 -10.69
C SER A 316 -2.96 -22.11 -10.07
N GLU A 317 -2.04 -23.06 -10.27
CA GLU A 317 -0.64 -22.87 -9.92
C GLU A 317 -0.20 -21.55 -10.55
N GLU A 318 0.25 -20.59 -9.73
CA GLU A 318 0.80 -19.33 -10.22
C GLU A 318 1.86 -19.64 -11.27
N GLU A 319 1.76 -19.03 -12.44
CA GLU A 319 2.77 -19.13 -13.48
C GLU A 319 4.06 -18.46 -12.99
N VAL A 320 4.89 -19.23 -12.30
CA VAL A 320 6.21 -18.80 -11.84
C VAL A 320 7.08 -18.56 -13.08
N PRO A 321 7.76 -17.41 -13.19
CA PRO A 321 8.72 -17.14 -14.26
C PRO A 321 9.75 -18.28 -14.37
N PHE A 322 10.10 -18.65 -15.59
CA PHE A 322 11.03 -19.75 -15.82
C PHE A 322 11.98 -19.50 -16.99
N GLN A 323 13.07 -20.25 -17.02
CA GLN A 323 14.08 -20.24 -18.08
C GLN A 323 14.32 -21.65 -18.58
N TRP A 324 14.46 -21.85 -19.89
CA TRP A 324 14.88 -23.15 -20.44
C TRP A 324 16.39 -23.34 -20.32
N ALA A 325 16.80 -24.55 -19.97
CA ALA A 325 18.20 -24.99 -20.04
C ALA A 325 18.28 -26.37 -20.70
N THR A 326 19.43 -26.68 -21.28
CA THR A 326 19.74 -27.99 -21.85
C THR A 326 20.71 -28.72 -20.93
N ALA A 327 20.42 -29.96 -20.55
CA ALA A 327 21.31 -30.75 -19.73
C ALA A 327 22.62 -31.10 -20.47
N LYS A 328 23.77 -30.76 -19.91
CA LYS A 328 25.11 -31.07 -20.46
C LYS A 328 25.52 -32.52 -20.25
N GLN A 329 24.95 -33.18 -19.23
CA GLN A 329 25.34 -34.51 -18.79
C GLN A 329 24.10 -35.36 -18.48
N SER A 330 24.26 -36.69 -18.46
CA SER A 330 23.22 -37.63 -18.04
C SER A 330 23.47 -38.11 -16.62
N GLY A 331 22.41 -38.33 -15.83
CA GLY A 331 22.47 -38.81 -14.46
C GLY A 331 22.13 -37.74 -13.43
N ARG A 332 22.75 -37.83 -12.25
CA ARG A 332 22.64 -36.86 -11.15
C ARG A 332 24.02 -36.24 -10.91
N PRO A 333 24.11 -34.93 -10.58
CA PRO A 333 25.33 -34.33 -10.04
C PRO A 333 26.00 -35.18 -8.96
N HIS A 334 25.21 -35.71 -8.01
CA HIS A 334 25.60 -36.60 -6.94
C HIS A 334 24.72 -37.86 -6.97
N LYS A 335 25.33 -39.01 -7.26
CA LYS A 335 24.60 -40.29 -7.46
C LYS A 335 23.78 -40.74 -6.25
N ALA A 336 24.18 -40.34 -5.03
CA ALA A 336 23.53 -40.77 -3.79
C ALA A 336 22.35 -39.89 -3.36
N GLU A 337 22.23 -38.68 -3.90
CA GLU A 337 21.29 -37.68 -3.40
C GLU A 337 19.95 -37.80 -4.11
N SER A 338 18.91 -38.21 -3.38
CA SER A 338 17.57 -38.49 -3.94
C SER A 338 16.82 -37.24 -4.42
N TRP A 339 17.17 -36.06 -3.90
CA TRP A 339 16.54 -34.77 -4.21
C TRP A 339 17.01 -34.14 -5.53
N GLU A 340 18.10 -34.65 -6.11
CA GLU A 340 18.57 -34.20 -7.41
C GLU A 340 17.78 -34.83 -8.57
N LEU A 341 17.54 -34.03 -9.61
CA LEU A 341 16.81 -34.51 -10.77
C LEU A 341 17.72 -35.38 -11.65
N VAL A 342 17.21 -36.53 -12.09
CA VAL A 342 17.93 -37.38 -13.05
C VAL A 342 17.74 -36.81 -14.45
N LEU A 343 18.81 -36.32 -15.04
CA LEU A 343 18.79 -35.71 -16.37
C LEU A 343 19.28 -36.66 -17.45
N ARG A 344 18.89 -36.41 -18.70
CA ARG A 344 19.53 -36.97 -19.89
C ARG A 344 20.29 -35.87 -20.63
N LYS A 345 21.54 -36.11 -21.02
CA LYS A 345 22.31 -35.16 -21.84
C LYS A 345 21.50 -34.75 -23.09
N GLY A 346 21.37 -33.44 -23.31
CA GLY A 346 20.57 -32.84 -24.38
C GLY A 346 19.11 -32.59 -24.01
N GLU A 347 18.64 -33.02 -22.84
CA GLU A 347 17.27 -32.80 -22.38
C GLU A 347 17.02 -31.33 -22.06
N GLN A 348 15.92 -30.79 -22.57
CA GLN A 348 15.44 -29.48 -22.16
C GLN A 348 14.74 -29.58 -20.81
N ILE A 349 15.09 -28.67 -19.92
CA ILE A 349 14.50 -28.57 -18.58
C ILE A 349 14.09 -27.15 -18.27
N LYS A 350 13.01 -27.03 -17.49
CA LYS A 350 12.41 -25.77 -17.10
C LYS A 350 13.00 -25.33 -15.75
N VAL A 351 13.87 -24.34 -15.76
CA VAL A 351 14.45 -23.74 -14.55
C VAL A 351 13.48 -22.73 -13.97
N ILE A 352 12.98 -22.98 -12.76
CA ILE A 352 11.92 -22.18 -12.12
C ILE A 352 12.39 -21.35 -10.93
N ARG A 353 13.60 -21.61 -10.41
CA ARG A 353 14.19 -20.84 -9.31
C ARG A 353 15.70 -21.02 -9.24
N ASP A 354 16.43 -19.93 -9.03
CA ASP A 354 17.84 -19.94 -8.62
C ASP A 354 17.92 -19.99 -7.09
N MET A 355 18.68 -20.95 -6.56
CA MET A 355 18.88 -21.20 -5.12
C MET A 355 20.21 -20.63 -4.61
N GLY A 356 20.98 -19.96 -5.48
CA GLY A 356 22.34 -19.50 -5.21
C GLY A 356 23.37 -20.63 -5.28
N ARG A 357 24.66 -20.25 -5.30
CA ARG A 357 25.80 -21.20 -5.42
C ARG A 357 25.66 -22.14 -6.62
N ASP A 358 25.15 -21.63 -7.73
CA ASP A 358 24.93 -22.36 -8.98
C ASP A 358 23.93 -23.54 -8.84
N TRP A 359 23.01 -23.50 -7.87
CA TRP A 359 21.95 -24.49 -7.74
C TRP A 359 20.61 -23.97 -8.25
N PHE A 360 19.89 -24.82 -8.98
CA PHE A 360 18.63 -24.47 -9.60
C PHE A 360 17.54 -25.47 -9.23
N VAL A 361 16.33 -24.97 -9.00
CA VAL A 361 15.11 -25.79 -8.99
C VAL A 361 14.61 -25.88 -10.42
N VAL A 362 14.45 -27.09 -10.89
CA VAL A 362 14.10 -27.38 -12.28
C VAL A 362 12.92 -28.34 -12.34
N ILE A 363 12.23 -28.36 -13.48
CA ILE A 363 11.17 -29.31 -13.81
C ILE A 363 11.56 -29.97 -15.14
N ASP A 364 11.60 -31.30 -15.21
CA ASP A 364 11.81 -32.01 -16.47
C ASP A 364 10.57 -31.94 -17.38
N MET A 365 10.69 -32.51 -18.59
CA MET A 365 9.58 -32.58 -19.55
C MET A 365 8.40 -33.47 -19.06
N LYS A 366 8.59 -34.25 -18.00
CA LYS A 366 7.55 -35.08 -17.38
C LYS A 366 6.86 -34.40 -16.20
N GLY A 367 7.24 -33.15 -15.88
CA GLY A 367 6.69 -32.43 -14.74
C GLY A 367 7.34 -32.80 -13.40
N VAL A 368 8.42 -33.60 -13.40
CA VAL A 368 9.14 -33.96 -12.18
C VAL A 368 10.04 -32.81 -11.76
N LYS A 369 9.80 -32.31 -10.56
CA LYS A 369 10.58 -31.23 -9.95
C LYS A 369 11.79 -31.79 -9.20
N GLY A 370 12.94 -31.15 -9.33
CA GLY A 370 14.14 -31.51 -8.58
C GLY A 370 15.20 -30.42 -8.66
N PHE A 371 16.37 -30.69 -8.09
CA PHE A 371 17.49 -29.75 -8.07
C PHE A 371 18.59 -30.17 -9.03
N VAL A 372 19.24 -29.19 -9.65
CA VAL A 372 20.38 -29.40 -10.55
C VAL A 372 21.41 -28.28 -10.36
N HIS A 373 22.68 -28.65 -10.36
CA HIS A 373 23.80 -27.71 -10.35
C HIS A 373 24.05 -27.13 -11.76
N GLY A 374 24.37 -25.83 -11.89
CA GLY A 374 24.53 -25.12 -13.18
C GLY A 374 25.69 -25.63 -14.03
N SER A 375 26.72 -26.21 -13.40
CA SER A 375 27.73 -27.01 -14.11
C SER A 375 27.15 -28.18 -14.94
N TRP A 376 25.88 -28.56 -14.76
CA TRP A 376 25.14 -29.54 -15.57
C TRP A 376 24.18 -28.92 -16.57
N LEU A 377 23.99 -27.60 -16.53
CA LEU A 377 23.06 -26.87 -17.40
C LEU A 377 23.80 -26.03 -18.44
N ALA A 378 23.37 -26.15 -19.69
CA ALA A 378 23.68 -25.23 -20.76
C ALA A 378 22.43 -24.39 -20.97
N PHE A 379 22.41 -23.20 -20.38
CA PHE A 379 21.42 -22.19 -20.75
C PHE A 379 21.70 -21.83 -22.20
N GLY A 380 20.77 -22.16 -23.11
CA GLY A 380 20.97 -21.95 -24.53
C GLY A 380 21.21 -20.47 -24.84
N ASP A 381 21.89 -20.19 -25.96
CA ASP A 381 22.07 -18.83 -26.46
C ASP A 381 20.70 -18.15 -26.66
N ARG A 382 20.32 -17.38 -25.64
CA ARG A 382 19.51 -16.15 -25.64
C ARG A 382 18.10 -16.15 -26.24
N THR A 383 17.53 -17.25 -26.70
CA THR A 383 16.08 -17.27 -26.98
C THR A 383 15.29 -17.52 -25.70
N VAL A 384 15.26 -16.47 -24.87
CA VAL A 384 14.32 -16.32 -23.79
C VAL A 384 12.94 -16.15 -24.43
N CYS A 385 12.27 -17.25 -24.75
CA CYS A 385 10.85 -17.23 -25.09
C CYS A 385 10.07 -16.96 -23.80
N LYS A 386 10.11 -15.71 -23.36
CA LYS A 386 9.17 -15.19 -22.37
C LYS A 386 7.94 -14.77 -23.16
N ASP A 387 6.78 -15.20 -22.72
CA ASP A 387 5.57 -14.42 -22.92
C ASP A 387 5.91 -12.95 -22.68
N ALA A 388 5.65 -12.08 -23.65
CA ALA A 388 6.04 -10.69 -23.59
C ALA A 388 5.49 -10.02 -22.31
N LYS A 389 4.33 -10.47 -21.80
CA LYS A 389 3.77 -9.98 -20.53
C LYS A 389 4.61 -10.42 -19.33
N ALA A 390 5.08 -11.66 -19.31
CA ALA A 390 6.01 -12.14 -18.28
C ALA A 390 7.37 -11.43 -18.35
N ALA A 391 7.89 -11.16 -19.54
CA ALA A 391 9.11 -10.35 -19.73
C ALA A 391 8.94 -8.94 -19.19
N HIS A 392 7.83 -8.28 -19.51
CA HIS A 392 7.51 -6.96 -19.00
C HIS A 392 7.36 -6.96 -17.47
N ARG A 393 6.65 -7.95 -16.89
CA ARG A 393 6.51 -8.10 -15.44
C ARG A 393 7.87 -8.23 -14.76
N GLN A 394 8.74 -9.10 -15.25
CA GLN A 394 10.09 -9.28 -14.73
C GLN A 394 10.92 -7.99 -14.85
N PHE A 395 10.85 -7.32 -16.01
CA PHE A 395 11.51 -6.03 -16.22
C PHE A 395 11.06 -4.99 -15.18
N MET A 396 9.76 -4.91 -14.88
CA MET A 396 9.22 -3.99 -13.88
C MET A 396 9.63 -4.36 -12.46
N GLU A 397 9.62 -5.64 -12.09
CA GLU A 397 10.08 -6.10 -10.78
C GLU A 397 11.56 -5.80 -10.56
N ASP A 398 12.39 -6.04 -11.57
CA ASP A 398 13.81 -5.72 -11.49
C ASP A 398 14.03 -4.22 -11.51
N LEU A 399 13.29 -3.46 -12.32
CA LEU A 399 13.30 -2.00 -12.29
C LEU A 399 13.01 -1.46 -10.89
N LEU A 400 11.98 -1.96 -10.20
CA LEU A 400 11.66 -1.57 -8.83
C LEU A 400 12.81 -1.85 -7.86
N LYS A 401 13.52 -2.96 -8.01
CA LYS A 401 14.71 -3.29 -7.19
C LYS A 401 15.91 -2.37 -7.51
N LEU A 402 15.99 -1.87 -8.75
CA LEU A 402 17.11 -1.05 -9.22
C LEU A 402 16.96 0.43 -8.87
N LEU A 403 15.74 0.90 -8.63
CA LEU A 403 15.44 2.30 -8.25
C LEU A 403 15.74 2.59 -6.77
N ASN A 404 16.72 1.91 -6.19
CA ASN A 404 17.31 2.21 -4.89
C ASN A 404 18.43 3.25 -5.06
N PRO A 405 18.32 4.47 -4.49
CA PRO A 405 19.28 5.51 -4.80
C PRO A 405 20.71 5.16 -4.32
N GLY A 406 21.70 5.53 -5.14
CA GLY A 406 23.13 5.30 -4.91
C GLY A 406 23.63 3.85 -4.95
N GLN A 407 22.79 2.86 -5.26
CA GLN A 407 23.15 1.43 -5.17
C GLN A 407 23.35 0.74 -6.52
N LEU A 408 22.94 1.36 -7.62
CA LEU A 408 23.01 0.74 -8.92
C LEU A 408 24.46 0.70 -9.42
N GLN A 409 25.03 -0.50 -9.47
CA GLN A 409 26.39 -0.73 -9.96
C GLN A 409 26.43 -1.25 -11.40
N ALA A 410 25.34 -1.89 -11.84
CA ALA A 410 25.19 -2.45 -13.18
C ALA A 410 23.80 -2.13 -13.74
N PHE A 411 23.75 -1.85 -15.04
CA PHE A 411 22.49 -1.72 -15.76
C PHE A 411 21.94 -3.12 -16.05
N PRO A 412 20.61 -3.33 -16.00
CA PRO A 412 20.03 -4.61 -16.39
C PRO A 412 20.47 -5.04 -17.78
N ALA A 413 20.74 -6.33 -17.95
CA ALA A 413 20.99 -6.89 -19.27
C ALA A 413 19.65 -6.88 -20.03
N MET A 414 19.39 -5.85 -20.83
CA MET A 414 18.07 -5.66 -21.47
C MET A 414 17.70 -6.82 -22.39
N ILE A 415 18.70 -7.43 -23.03
CA ILE A 415 18.57 -8.64 -23.85
C ILE A 415 18.00 -9.85 -23.11
N SER A 416 18.07 -9.86 -21.76
CA SER A 416 17.46 -10.92 -20.95
C SER A 416 15.93 -10.77 -20.80
N TYR A 417 15.39 -9.60 -21.15
CA TYR A 417 13.95 -9.35 -21.19
C TYR A 417 13.40 -9.49 -22.61
N VAL A 418 14.11 -8.98 -23.62
CA VAL A 418 13.62 -8.95 -25.00
C VAL A 418 14.77 -8.94 -26.03
N ASP A 419 14.63 -9.70 -27.11
CA ASP A 419 15.57 -9.75 -28.24
C ASP A 419 14.85 -10.20 -29.54
N GLU A 420 13.69 -9.59 -29.82
CA GLU A 420 12.77 -10.05 -30.88
C GLU A 420 13.09 -9.46 -32.26
N CYS A 421 13.77 -8.31 -32.32
CA CYS A 421 14.05 -7.62 -33.57
C CYS A 421 15.22 -8.26 -34.31
N THR A 422 14.94 -8.80 -35.50
CA THR A 422 15.95 -9.43 -36.38
C THR A 422 16.40 -8.53 -37.54
N ARG A 423 16.07 -7.24 -37.51
CA ARG A 423 16.42 -6.32 -38.61
C ARG A 423 17.94 -6.11 -38.67
N ALA A 424 18.52 -6.26 -39.86
CA ALA A 424 19.97 -6.15 -40.06
C ALA A 424 20.54 -4.78 -39.66
N ASP A 425 19.76 -3.71 -39.79
CA ASP A 425 20.14 -2.35 -39.38
C ASP A 425 20.21 -2.17 -37.85
N CYS A 426 19.53 -3.03 -37.08
CA CYS A 426 19.56 -3.01 -35.62
C CYS A 426 20.71 -3.83 -35.03
N GLN A 427 21.29 -4.75 -35.81
CA GLN A 427 22.31 -5.69 -35.35
C GLN A 427 23.57 -5.00 -34.80
N PRO A 428 24.15 -3.96 -35.45
CA PRO A 428 25.33 -3.28 -34.91
C PRO A 428 25.09 -2.66 -33.53
N LEU A 429 23.87 -2.17 -33.26
CA LEU A 429 23.49 -1.60 -31.97
C LEU A 429 23.35 -2.68 -30.88
N LYS A 430 22.86 -3.88 -31.25
CA LYS A 430 22.71 -5.01 -30.33
C LYS A 430 24.03 -5.66 -29.93
N GLU A 431 24.99 -5.68 -30.84
CA GLU A 431 26.30 -6.32 -30.63
C GLU A 431 27.27 -5.45 -29.82
N ASP A 432 27.04 -4.14 -29.75
CA ASP A 432 27.86 -3.22 -28.96
C ASP A 432 27.60 -3.40 -27.45
N ILE A 433 28.57 -4.00 -26.78
CA ILE A 433 28.57 -4.33 -25.34
C ILE A 433 28.49 -3.05 -24.46
N SER A 434 28.90 -1.90 -25.00
CA SER A 434 28.79 -0.62 -24.31
C SER A 434 27.35 -0.09 -24.27
N GLN A 435 26.49 -0.57 -25.17
CA GLN A 435 25.08 -0.16 -25.31
C GLN A 435 24.15 -1.05 -24.45
N LEU A 436 22.84 -0.84 -24.58
CA LEU A 436 21.81 -1.64 -23.91
C LEU A 436 21.72 -3.09 -24.42
N GLY A 437 22.24 -3.39 -25.61
CA GLY A 437 22.12 -4.70 -26.26
C GLY A 437 20.71 -4.97 -26.82
N ILE A 438 19.88 -3.94 -26.96
CA ILE A 438 18.55 -3.98 -27.58
C ILE A 438 18.36 -2.77 -28.50
N CYS A 439 17.44 -2.86 -29.46
CA CYS A 439 17.05 -1.73 -30.30
C CYS A 439 15.63 -1.21 -29.95
N THR A 440 15.22 -0.10 -30.55
CA THR A 440 13.93 0.54 -30.24
C THR A 440 12.74 -0.36 -30.52
N HIS A 441 12.86 -1.26 -31.51
CA HIS A 441 11.82 -2.25 -31.82
C HIS A 441 11.66 -3.28 -30.69
N ASP A 442 12.76 -3.78 -30.11
CA ASP A 442 12.70 -4.68 -28.96
C ASP A 442 12.04 -4.00 -27.77
N LEU A 443 12.45 -2.76 -27.47
CA LEU A 443 11.86 -2.01 -26.38
C LEU A 443 10.36 -1.78 -26.61
N SER A 444 9.94 -1.51 -27.84
CA SER A 444 8.52 -1.40 -28.20
C SER A 444 7.75 -2.68 -27.86
N VAL A 445 8.28 -3.84 -28.24
CA VAL A 445 7.65 -5.14 -27.96
C VAL A 445 7.52 -5.37 -26.45
N LEU A 446 8.59 -5.11 -25.70
CA LEU A 446 8.59 -5.25 -24.24
C LEU A 446 7.56 -4.34 -23.57
N LEU A 447 7.48 -3.07 -23.99
CA LEU A 447 6.60 -2.09 -23.36
C LEU A 447 5.13 -2.24 -23.79
N GLN A 448 4.85 -2.69 -25.02
CA GLN A 448 3.48 -2.95 -25.49
C GLN A 448 2.80 -4.08 -24.71
N ALA A 449 3.58 -4.99 -24.15
CA ALA A 449 3.06 -6.06 -23.29
C ALA A 449 2.52 -5.58 -21.93
N SER A 450 2.64 -4.29 -21.60
CA SER A 450 2.13 -3.69 -20.36
C SER A 450 0.60 -3.48 -20.33
N ASP A 451 -0.08 -3.57 -21.47
CA ASP A 451 -1.47 -3.12 -21.68
C ASP A 451 -1.71 -1.62 -21.36
N LYS A 452 -0.67 -0.85 -21.00
CA LYS A 452 -0.71 0.59 -20.66
C LYS A 452 0.00 1.47 -21.69
N TYR A 453 0.46 0.88 -22.78
CA TYR A 453 1.28 1.52 -23.81
C TYR A 453 0.54 2.69 -24.47
N SER A 454 0.93 3.91 -24.09
CA SER A 454 0.33 5.16 -24.56
C SER A 454 1.38 6.28 -24.51
N HIS A 455 1.13 7.39 -25.21
CA HIS A 455 2.05 8.54 -25.22
C HIS A 455 2.33 9.08 -23.80
N GLU A 456 1.29 9.27 -22.97
CA GLU A 456 1.48 9.78 -21.61
C GLU A 456 2.22 8.80 -20.71
N TRP A 457 1.94 7.49 -20.84
CA TRP A 457 2.67 6.47 -20.10
C TRP A 457 4.15 6.38 -20.51
N LEU A 458 4.44 6.50 -21.81
CA LEU A 458 5.83 6.58 -22.30
C LEU A 458 6.54 7.85 -21.82
N LYS A 459 5.84 8.97 -21.69
CA LYS A 459 6.40 10.22 -21.14
C LYS A 459 6.83 10.06 -19.69
N GLU A 460 6.05 9.35 -18.87
CA GLU A 460 6.44 8.99 -17.50
C GLU A 460 7.70 8.13 -17.47
N GLY A 461 7.75 7.09 -18.31
CA GLY A 461 8.94 6.25 -18.47
C GLY A 461 10.16 7.04 -18.94
N ARG A 462 10.02 7.93 -19.94
CA ARG A 462 11.10 8.81 -20.40
C ARG A 462 11.62 9.68 -19.26
N ASN A 463 10.74 10.26 -18.45
CA ASN A 463 11.14 11.08 -17.30
C ASN A 463 11.88 10.28 -16.22
N LEU A 464 11.66 8.97 -16.12
CA LEU A 464 12.43 8.09 -15.24
C LEU A 464 13.87 7.91 -15.73
N TRP A 465 14.04 7.72 -17.05
CA TRP A 465 15.33 7.46 -17.70
C TRP A 465 16.16 8.71 -17.98
N HIS A 466 15.69 9.91 -17.63
CA HIS A 466 16.47 11.14 -17.78
C HIS A 466 17.85 11.01 -17.12
N PRO A 467 18.99 11.23 -17.82
CA PRO A 467 20.32 10.89 -17.31
C PRO A 467 20.63 11.48 -15.93
N ASP A 468 20.28 12.73 -15.68
CA ASP A 468 20.52 13.38 -14.37
C ASP A 468 19.61 12.90 -13.26
N ARG A 469 18.40 12.42 -13.60
CA ARG A 469 17.51 11.81 -12.62
C ARG A 469 17.99 10.39 -12.33
N PHE A 470 18.36 9.65 -13.38
CA PHE A 470 18.81 8.28 -13.29
C PHE A 470 20.15 8.15 -12.55
N ALA A 471 21.07 9.10 -12.72
CA ALA A 471 22.34 9.16 -12.00
C ALA A 471 22.21 9.12 -10.48
N ARG A 472 21.05 9.53 -9.94
CA ARG A 472 20.77 9.45 -8.50
C ARG A 472 20.64 8.02 -8.00
N PHE A 473 20.35 7.07 -8.90
CA PHE A 473 20.32 5.65 -8.60
C PHE A 473 21.69 4.99 -8.70
N CYS A 474 22.61 5.58 -9.46
CA CYS A 474 23.94 5.03 -9.71
C CYS A 474 24.87 5.15 -8.50
N HIS A 475 25.66 4.11 -8.27
CA HIS A 475 26.83 4.20 -7.41
C HIS A 475 27.86 5.16 -8.02
N PRO A 476 28.53 6.03 -7.23
CA PRO A 476 29.46 7.05 -7.74
C PRO A 476 30.48 6.54 -8.76
N ASP A 477 31.10 5.38 -8.48
CA ASP A 477 32.13 4.76 -9.34
C ASP A 477 31.60 4.22 -10.67
N HIS A 478 30.28 4.12 -10.81
CA HIS A 478 29.62 3.59 -12.01
C HIS A 478 28.71 4.61 -12.68
N THR A 479 28.56 5.81 -12.10
CA THR A 479 27.63 6.85 -12.56
C THR A 479 27.79 7.17 -14.04
N GLU A 480 28.99 7.52 -14.49
CA GLU A 480 29.21 7.93 -15.89
C GLU A 480 28.85 6.83 -16.89
N ARG A 481 29.28 5.59 -16.61
CA ARG A 481 28.97 4.44 -17.47
C ARG A 481 27.47 4.13 -17.51
N LEU A 482 26.78 4.25 -16.38
CA LEU A 482 25.35 3.95 -16.29
C LEU A 482 24.48 5.09 -16.83
N LYS A 483 24.93 6.35 -16.74
CA LYS A 483 24.26 7.51 -17.35
C LYS A 483 24.12 7.33 -18.85
N LEU A 484 25.16 6.83 -19.53
CA LEU A 484 25.12 6.57 -20.97
C LEU A 484 24.03 5.55 -21.36
N LYS A 485 23.85 4.49 -20.56
CA LYS A 485 22.79 3.50 -20.81
C LYS A 485 21.39 4.05 -20.52
N ALA A 486 21.25 4.90 -19.50
CA ALA A 486 20.00 5.59 -19.22
C ALA A 486 19.65 6.62 -20.32
N GLU A 487 20.65 7.32 -20.86
CA GLU A 487 20.48 8.22 -22.00
C GLU A 487 19.98 7.47 -23.24
N GLN A 488 20.50 6.29 -23.52
CA GLN A 488 19.99 5.44 -24.59
C GLN A 488 18.52 5.07 -24.37
N MET A 489 18.13 4.64 -23.15
CA MET A 489 16.72 4.39 -22.82
C MET A 489 15.88 5.65 -23.02
N PHE A 490 16.35 6.81 -22.56
CA PHE A 490 15.66 8.09 -22.70
C PHE A 490 15.39 8.46 -24.16
N ILE A 491 16.38 8.23 -25.04
CA ILE A 491 16.26 8.44 -26.50
C ILE A 491 15.26 7.45 -27.09
N MET A 492 15.35 6.16 -26.76
CA MET A 492 14.45 5.13 -27.27
C MET A 492 12.99 5.41 -26.88
N TYR A 493 12.73 5.78 -25.62
CA TYR A 493 11.41 6.24 -25.18
C TYR A 493 10.94 7.46 -25.98
N GLY A 494 11.82 8.42 -26.27
CA GLY A 494 11.50 9.57 -27.11
C GLY A 494 11.05 9.18 -28.53
N ILE A 495 11.75 8.23 -29.16
CA ILE A 495 11.37 7.70 -30.49
C ILE A 495 10.00 7.02 -30.43
N LEU A 496 9.77 6.18 -29.40
CA LEU A 496 8.49 5.51 -29.20
C LEU A 496 7.34 6.49 -28.94
N MET A 497 7.60 7.59 -28.23
CA MET A 497 6.61 8.66 -28.01
C MET A 497 6.19 9.32 -29.33
N GLU A 498 7.13 9.67 -30.21
CA GLU A 498 6.80 10.26 -31.51
C GLU A 498 6.03 9.26 -32.40
N ALA A 499 6.41 7.97 -32.35
CA ALA A 499 5.68 6.92 -33.06
C ALA A 499 4.23 6.73 -32.58
N CYS A 500 3.92 7.07 -31.32
CA CYS A 500 2.55 7.01 -30.80
C CYS A 500 1.66 8.21 -31.20
N LYS A 501 2.26 9.28 -31.74
CA LYS A 501 1.50 10.47 -32.20
C LYS A 501 1.04 10.34 -33.66
N ALA A 502 1.70 9.48 -34.43
CA ALA A 502 1.36 9.16 -35.81
C ALA A 502 0.25 8.11 -35.83
#